data_AF-A0A7C9E927-F1
#
_entry.id   AF-A0A7C9E927-F1
#
_cell.length_a   1.000
_cell.length_b   1.000
_cell.length_c   1.000
_cell.angle_alpha   90.00
_cell.angle_beta   90.00
_cell.angle_gamma   90.00
#
_symmetry.space_group_name_H-M   'P 1'
#
loop_
_entity.id
_entity.type
_entity.pdbx_description
1 polymer ?
#
loop_
_entity_poly.entity_id
_entity_poly.type
_entity_poly.pdbx_seq_one_letter_code
_entity_poly.pdbx_strand_id
1 'polypeptide(L)'
;MSCDVDTILKPNLELLRSHGFSDERIRKLVVFNPEILGHDPKKLRNILHRIENEFGIPGDSFAFVDAIVLLASLSDKTLQTKYQILKSYGWTDSDIITTVRKLPRCLMLSE
;
A
#
# COMPACT_ATOMS: atom_id res chain seq x y z
N MET A 1 17.67 -10.24 -5.07
CA MET A 1 16.79 -10.69 -3.98
C MET A 1 16.52 -12.17 -4.19
N SER A 2 16.99 -13.04 -3.31
CA SER A 2 16.46 -14.41 -3.24
C SER A 2 15.33 -14.36 -2.21
N CYS A 3 14.08 -14.37 -2.66
CA CYS A 3 12.92 -14.45 -1.76
C CYS A 3 12.58 -15.93 -1.58
N ASP A 4 12.55 -16.39 -0.35
CA ASP A 4 12.23 -17.78 -0.04
C ASP A 4 10.75 -18.07 -0.33
N VAL A 5 10.50 -19.17 -1.05
CA VAL A 5 9.17 -19.51 -1.54
C VAL A 5 8.22 -19.83 -0.39
N ASP A 6 8.71 -20.57 0.62
CA ASP A 6 7.87 -21.12 1.68
C ASP A 6 7.62 -20.15 2.83
N THR A 7 8.57 -19.25 3.09
CA THR A 7 8.52 -18.30 4.21
C THR A 7 8.10 -16.89 3.80
N ILE A 8 8.19 -16.54 2.51
CA ILE A 8 7.85 -15.18 2.02
C ILE A 8 6.74 -15.24 0.97
N LEU A 9 6.97 -15.91 -0.15
CA LEU A 9 6.05 -15.83 -1.30
C LEU A 9 4.69 -16.47 -1.03
N LYS A 10 4.67 -17.73 -0.55
CA LYS A 10 3.42 -18.44 -0.23
C LYS A 10 2.61 -17.71 0.86
N PRO A 11 3.19 -17.30 2.00
CA PRO A 11 2.46 -16.53 3.01
C PRO A 11 1.87 -15.21 2.49
N ASN A 12 2.60 -14.49 1.63
CA ASN A 12 2.09 -13.24 1.05
C ASN A 12 0.93 -13.47 0.08
N LEU A 13 0.98 -14.54 -0.73
CA LEU A 13 -0.14 -14.93 -1.59
C LEU A 13 -1.38 -15.32 -0.77
N GLU A 14 -1.20 -16.11 0.28
CA GLU A 14 -2.29 -16.49 1.18
C GLU A 14 -2.87 -15.30 1.93
N LEU A 15 -2.02 -14.35 2.34
CA LEU A 15 -2.44 -13.12 3.00
C LEU A 15 -3.28 -12.23 2.08
N LEU A 16 -2.90 -12.08 0.81
CA LEU A 16 -3.70 -11.33 -0.16
C LEU A 16 -5.07 -12.00 -0.38
N ARG A 17 -5.10 -13.33 -0.50
CA ARG A 17 -6.36 -14.10 -0.64
C ARG A 17 -7.26 -13.95 0.58
N SER A 18 -6.69 -13.97 1.80
CA SER A 18 -7.48 -13.79 3.03
C SER A 18 -8.07 -12.38 3.17
N HIS A 19 -7.49 -11.39 2.51
CA HIS A 19 -8.04 -10.03 2.36
C HIS A 19 -8.96 -9.88 1.13
N GLY A 20 -9.43 -10.99 0.56
CA GLY A 20 -10.45 -10.98 -0.50
C GLY A 20 -9.91 -10.73 -1.92
N PHE A 21 -8.60 -10.81 -2.15
CA PHE A 21 -8.07 -10.72 -3.50
C PHE A 21 -8.33 -12.00 -4.28
N SER A 22 -8.95 -11.88 -5.45
CA SER A 22 -9.02 -12.97 -6.42
C SER A 22 -7.65 -13.21 -7.08
N ASP A 23 -7.42 -14.43 -7.58
CA ASP A 23 -6.15 -14.76 -8.27
C ASP A 23 -5.89 -13.83 -9.48
N GLU A 24 -6.94 -13.37 -10.18
CA GLU A 24 -6.78 -12.39 -11.27
C GLU A 24 -6.23 -11.05 -10.77
N ARG A 25 -6.73 -10.57 -9.62
CA ARG A 25 -6.27 -9.32 -9.01
C ARG A 25 -4.86 -9.45 -8.49
N ILE A 26 -4.52 -10.59 -7.88
CA ILE A 26 -3.14 -10.90 -7.45
C ILE A 26 -2.22 -10.89 -8.68
N ARG A 27 -2.61 -11.54 -9.78
CA ARG A 27 -1.82 -11.53 -11.02
C ARG A 27 -1.58 -10.10 -11.54
N LYS A 28 -2.62 -9.26 -11.58
CA LYS A 28 -2.50 -7.85 -11.99
C LYS A 28 -1.56 -7.06 -11.07
N LEU A 29 -1.68 -7.25 -9.76
CA LEU A 29 -0.81 -6.63 -8.76
C LEU A 29 0.66 -7.05 -8.97
N VAL A 30 0.94 -8.34 -9.17
CA VAL A 30 2.29 -8.88 -9.38
C VAL A 30 2.90 -8.39 -10.70
N VAL A 31 2.10 -8.27 -11.76
CA VAL A 31 2.56 -7.68 -13.04
C VAL A 31 2.95 -6.22 -12.86
N PHE A 32 2.20 -5.47 -12.05
CA PHE A 32 2.45 -4.05 -11.83
C PHE A 32 3.62 -3.80 -10.87
N ASN A 33 3.73 -4.58 -9.80
CA ASN A 33 4.80 -4.49 -8.82
C ASN A 33 5.15 -5.88 -8.25
N PRO A 34 6.12 -6.60 -8.84
CA PRO A 34 6.48 -7.95 -8.40
C PRO A 34 7.13 -7.97 -7.01
N GLU A 35 7.75 -6.87 -6.58
CA GLU A 35 8.42 -6.76 -5.28
C GLU A 35 7.47 -6.93 -4.10
N ILE A 36 6.16 -6.73 -4.32
CA ILE A 36 5.16 -6.82 -3.27
C ILE A 36 5.13 -8.19 -2.58
N LEU A 37 5.37 -9.26 -3.35
CA LEU A 37 5.41 -10.61 -2.80
C LEU A 37 6.71 -10.90 -2.08
N GLY A 38 7.76 -10.12 -2.31
CA GLY A 38 9.06 -10.27 -1.66
C GLY A 38 9.18 -9.55 -0.31
N HIS A 39 8.20 -8.74 0.08
CA HIS A 39 8.21 -8.06 1.38
C HIS A 39 8.00 -9.04 2.53
N ASP A 40 8.52 -8.67 3.71
CA ASP A 40 8.22 -9.38 4.95
C ASP A 40 6.68 -9.49 5.14
N PRO A 41 6.13 -10.68 5.45
CA PRO A 41 4.69 -10.86 5.58
C PRO A 41 4.04 -9.99 6.66
N LYS A 42 4.77 -9.62 7.73
CA LYS A 42 4.26 -8.69 8.75
C LYS A 42 4.17 -7.28 8.18
N LYS A 43 5.16 -6.86 7.38
CA LYS A 43 5.11 -5.58 6.65
C LYS A 43 3.90 -5.53 5.72
N LEU A 44 3.69 -6.57 4.90
CA LEU A 44 2.54 -6.61 3.98
C LEU A 44 1.20 -6.55 4.75
N ARG A 45 1.07 -7.31 5.85
CA ARG A 45 -0.12 -7.27 6.70
C ARG A 45 -0.39 -5.87 7.26
N ASN A 46 0.64 -5.20 7.75
CA ASN A 46 0.50 -3.83 8.26
C ASN A 46 0.06 -2.86 7.16
N ILE A 47 0.58 -3.01 5.95
CA ILE A 47 0.16 -2.20 4.78
C ILE A 47 -1.33 -2.41 4.50
N LEU A 48 -1.78 -3.65 4.36
CA LEU A 48 -3.19 -3.97 4.10
C LEU A 48 -4.11 -3.38 5.18
N HIS A 49 -3.73 -3.55 6.45
CA HIS A 49 -4.49 -3.00 7.58
C HIS A 49 -4.59 -1.46 7.53
N ARG A 50 -3.50 -0.76 7.17
CA ARG A 50 -3.52 0.70 7.05
C ARG A 50 -4.39 1.17 5.90
N ILE A 51 -4.35 0.51 4.75
CA ILE A 51 -5.18 0.86 3.58
C ILE A 51 -6.67 0.80 3.95
N GLU A 52 -7.08 -0.25 4.65
CA GLU A 52 -8.47 -0.46 5.05
C GLU A 52 -8.90 0.47 6.19
N ASN A 53 -8.07 0.63 7.24
CA ASN A 53 -8.50 1.30 8.47
C ASN A 53 -8.10 2.78 8.54
N GLU A 54 -6.93 3.17 8.01
CA GLU A 54 -6.43 4.55 8.03
C GLU A 54 -7.05 5.35 6.87
N PHE A 55 -7.07 4.76 5.67
CA PHE A 55 -7.53 5.46 4.46
C PHE A 55 -8.96 5.10 4.05
N GLY A 56 -9.52 4.02 4.59
CA GLY A 56 -10.85 3.55 4.20
C GLY A 56 -10.93 3.22 2.70
N ILE A 57 -9.85 2.71 2.11
CA ILE A 57 -9.84 2.33 0.70
C ILE A 57 -10.39 0.91 0.59
N PRO A 58 -11.52 0.70 -0.12
CA PRO A 58 -12.11 -0.62 -0.27
C PRO A 58 -11.16 -1.59 -0.97
N GLY A 59 -11.16 -2.83 -0.50
CA GLY A 59 -10.33 -3.92 -1.01
C GLY A 59 -10.39 -4.11 -2.52
N ASP A 60 -11.51 -3.78 -3.18
CA ASP A 60 -11.79 -3.92 -4.61
C ASP A 60 -11.48 -2.66 -5.45
N SER A 61 -11.11 -1.54 -4.83
CA SER A 61 -10.82 -0.28 -5.52
C SER A 61 -9.53 -0.34 -6.35
N PHE A 62 -9.51 0.38 -7.48
CA PHE A 62 -8.29 0.60 -8.26
C PHE A 62 -7.19 1.29 -7.45
N ALA A 63 -7.58 2.18 -6.53
CA ALA A 63 -6.64 2.88 -5.65
C ALA A 63 -5.96 1.95 -4.64
N PHE A 64 -6.49 0.76 -4.40
CA PHE A 64 -5.93 -0.17 -3.41
C PHE A 64 -4.53 -0.64 -3.81
N VAL A 65 -4.33 -1.01 -5.08
CA VAL A 65 -3.02 -1.44 -5.59
C VAL A 65 -2.01 -0.30 -5.50
N ASP A 66 -2.41 0.92 -5.85
CA ASP A 66 -1.56 2.10 -5.75
C ASP A 66 -1.22 2.46 -4.30
N ALA A 67 -2.15 2.26 -3.37
CA ALA A 67 -1.92 2.46 -1.95
C ALA A 67 -0.96 1.41 -1.36
N ILE A 68 -1.05 0.16 -1.81
CA ILE A 68 -0.06 -0.88 -1.48
C ILE A 68 1.33 -0.42 -1.90
N VAL A 69 1.49 0.00 -3.16
CA VAL A 69 2.78 0.44 -3.70
C VAL A 69 3.31 1.64 -2.89
N LEU A 70 2.46 2.65 -2.63
CA LEU A 70 2.80 3.81 -1.82
C LEU A 70 3.40 3.42 -0.46
N LEU A 71 2.67 2.61 0.32
CA LEU A 71 3.06 2.25 1.69
C LEU A 71 4.20 1.22 1.73
N ALA A 72 4.40 0.46 0.65
CA ALA A 72 5.52 -0.45 0.52
C ALA A 72 6.83 0.28 0.21
N SER A 73 6.75 1.33 -0.62
CA SER A 73 7.90 2.12 -1.10
C SER A 73 8.36 3.21 -0.14
N LEU A 74 7.46 3.80 0.66
CA LEU A 74 7.82 4.87 1.59
C LEU A 74 8.07 4.35 3.01
N SER A 75 9.09 4.90 3.66
CA SER A 75 9.23 4.74 5.11
C SER A 75 8.16 5.54 5.84
N ASP A 76 7.78 5.12 7.05
CA ASP A 76 6.84 5.88 7.89
C ASP A 76 7.34 7.31 8.12
N LYS A 77 8.65 7.49 8.31
CA LYS A 77 9.27 8.81 8.44
C LYS A 77 9.03 9.68 7.21
N THR A 78 9.28 9.14 6.01
CA THR A 78 9.07 9.86 4.74
C THR A 78 7.61 10.23 4.54
N LEU A 79 6.69 9.29 4.80
CA LEU A 79 5.26 9.54 4.69
C LEU A 79 4.81 10.65 5.65
N GLN A 80 5.28 10.63 6.90
CA GLN A 80 4.98 11.67 7.88
C GLN A 80 5.56 13.03 7.47
N THR A 81 6.78 13.10 6.93
CA THR A 81 7.35 14.34 6.41
C THR A 81 6.44 14.95 5.33
N LYS A 82 5.98 14.14 4.37
CA LYS A 82 5.05 14.58 3.33
C LYS A 82 3.72 15.08 3.89
N TYR A 83 3.18 14.43 4.93
CA TYR A 83 1.98 14.92 5.62
C TYR A 83 2.20 16.27 6.27
N GLN A 84 3.35 16.49 6.93
CA GLN A 84 3.66 17.78 7.54
C GLN A 84 3.82 18.89 6.50
N ILE A 85 4.37 18.58 5.34
CA ILE A 85 4.45 19.53 4.22
C ILE A 85 3.04 19.91 3.74
N LEU A 86 2.14 18.94 3.52
CA LEU A 86 0.77 19.26 3.13
C LEU A 86 0.04 20.10 4.18
N LYS A 87 0.22 19.77 5.47
CA LYS A 87 -0.34 20.54 6.59
C LYS A 87 0.19 21.97 6.65
N SER A 88 1.47 22.20 6.33
CA SER A 88 2.04 23.57 6.30
C SER A 88 1.44 24.43 5.18
N TYR A 89 0.89 23.81 4.13
CA TYR A 89 0.09 24.47 3.09
C TYR A 89 -1.41 24.59 3.44
N GLY A 90 -1.81 24.27 4.68
CA GLY A 90 -3.19 24.43 5.16
C GLY A 90 -4.09 23.23 4.93
N TRP A 91 -3.56 22.07 4.53
CA TRP A 91 -4.36 20.86 4.37
C TRP A 91 -4.75 20.27 5.73
N THR A 92 -5.99 19.82 5.85
CA THR A 92 -6.46 19.07 7.02
C THR A 92 -6.13 17.58 6.88
N ASP A 93 -6.19 16.83 7.98
CA ASP A 93 -6.08 15.36 7.95
C ASP A 93 -7.11 14.72 7.00
N SER A 94 -8.33 15.29 6.95
CA SER A 94 -9.39 14.85 6.05
C SER A 94 -9.03 15.07 4.57
N ASP A 95 -8.39 16.20 4.23
CA ASP A 95 -7.96 16.49 2.86
C ASP A 95 -6.89 15.49 2.41
N ILE A 96 -5.94 15.20 3.29
CA ILE A 96 -4.87 14.22 3.04
C ILE A 96 -5.47 12.83 2.84
N ILE A 97 -6.32 12.36 3.76
CA ILE A 97 -6.98 11.04 3.66
C ILE A 97 -7.82 10.95 2.38
N THR A 98 -8.61 11.97 2.09
CA THR A 98 -9.45 12.02 0.87
C THR A 98 -8.60 11.97 -0.39
N THR A 99 -7.45 12.64 -0.39
CA THR A 99 -6.54 12.67 -1.52
C THR A 99 -5.84 11.33 -1.70
N VAL A 100 -5.32 10.72 -0.64
CA VAL A 100 -4.74 9.37 -0.70
C VAL A 100 -5.77 8.36 -1.16
N ARG A 101 -7.01 8.44 -0.71
CA ARG A 101 -8.09 7.55 -1.15
C ARG A 101 -8.37 7.64 -2.65
N LYS A 102 -8.26 8.84 -3.24
CA LYS A 102 -8.54 9.09 -4.66
C LYS A 102 -7.31 8.87 -5.55
N LEU A 103 -6.12 9.22 -5.06
CA LEU A 103 -4.89 9.27 -5.84
C LEU A 103 -3.65 8.99 -4.95
N PRO A 104 -3.45 7.74 -4.48
CA PRO A 104 -2.34 7.43 -3.56
C PRO A 104 -0.96 7.82 -4.11
N ARG A 105 -0.78 7.71 -5.43
CA ARG A 105 0.49 8.03 -6.11
C ARG A 105 0.92 9.49 -5.94
N CYS A 106 0.05 10.42 -5.55
CA CYS A 106 0.45 11.83 -5.36
C CYS A 106 1.57 11.97 -4.32
N LEU A 107 1.61 11.08 -3.32
CA LEU A 107 2.63 11.08 -2.27
C LEU A 107 3.92 10.34 -2.66
N MET A 108 3.94 9.65 -3.81
CA MET A 108 5.15 8.99 -4.32
C MET A 108 6.12 9.98 -4.98
N LEU A 109 5.66 11.19 -5.32
CA LEU A 109 6.48 12.23 -5.93
C LEU A 109 7.50 12.77 -4.93
N SER A 110 8.67 13.19 -5.41
CA SER A 110 9.66 13.88 -4.59
C SER A 110 9.09 15.19 -4.03
N GLU A 111 9.62 15.59 -2.88
CA GLU A 111 9.33 16.90 -2.27
C GLU A 111 9.94 18.03 -3.09
#